data_AF-A0A967I086-F1
#
_entry.id   AF-A0A967I086-F1
#
_cell.length_a   1.000
_cell.length_b   1.000
_cell.length_c   1.000
_cell.angle_alpha   90.00
_cell.angle_beta   90.00
_cell.angle_gamma   90.00
#
_symmetry.space_group_name_H-M   'P 1'
#
loop_
_entity.id
_entity.type
_entity.pdbx_description
1 polymer ?
#
loop_
_entity_poly.entity_id
_entity_poly.type
_entity_poly.pdbx_seq_one_letter_code
_entity_poly.pdbx_strand_id
1 'polypeptide(L)'
;MKKIPAVLMFLLVLITLTAMITVPALAQVGQSRLTGARCGTFLIKIGVDTKESILRKCGEPTYRYPGRRGGGEQWSYNRGSGRFSGTLSFTGPKLTAITKTGYGSSQ
;
A
#
# COMPACT_ATOMS: atom_id res chain seq x y z
N MET A 1 58.25 -16.78 -2.03
CA MET A 1 56.87 -17.22 -2.39
C MET A 1 56.38 -18.19 -1.32
N LYS A 2 55.56 -17.75 -0.37
CA LYS A 2 55.02 -18.62 0.70
C LYS A 2 53.91 -19.49 0.12
N LYS A 3 54.13 -20.80 0.00
CA LYS A 3 53.10 -21.76 -0.43
C LYS A 3 52.00 -21.75 0.63
N ILE A 4 50.80 -21.32 0.23
CA ILE A 4 49.62 -21.37 1.08
C ILE A 4 49.39 -22.84 1.42
N PRO A 5 49.33 -23.22 2.71
CA PRO A 5 49.10 -24.61 3.08
C PRO A 5 47.74 -25.04 2.56
N ALA A 6 47.64 -26.27 2.04
CA ALA A 6 46.41 -26.80 1.43
C ALA A 6 45.18 -26.67 2.34
N VAL A 7 45.39 -26.75 3.66
CA VAL A 7 44.37 -26.53 4.70
C VAL A 7 43.80 -25.11 4.67
N LEU A 8 44.65 -24.10 4.46
CA LEU A 8 44.23 -22.70 4.37
C LEU A 8 43.47 -22.43 3.06
N MET A 9 43.87 -23.06 1.95
CA MET A 9 43.07 -23.01 0.72
C MET A 9 41.69 -23.65 0.92
N PHE A 10 41.63 -24.80 1.58
CA PHE A 10 40.37 -25.51 1.81
C PHE A 10 39.41 -24.71 2.70
N LEU A 11 39.94 -24.05 3.74
CA LEU A 11 39.18 -23.14 4.60
C LEU A 11 38.63 -21.94 3.83
N LEU A 12 39.43 -21.31 2.96
CA LEU A 12 38.99 -20.17 2.15
C LEU A 12 37.86 -20.57 1.18
N VAL A 13 37.92 -21.77 0.60
CA VAL A 13 36.87 -22.30 -0.29
C VAL A 13 35.58 -22.59 0.49
N LEU A 14 35.65 -23.13 1.71
CA LEU A 14 34.45 -23.35 2.53
C LEU A 14 33.77 -22.04 2.94
N ILE A 15 34.54 -21.00 3.25
CA ILE A 15 34.02 -19.68 3.64
C ILE A 15 33.30 -19.01 2.46
N THR A 16 33.83 -19.12 1.24
CA THR A 16 33.17 -18.56 0.05
C THR A 16 31.93 -19.36 -0.35
N LEU A 17 31.93 -20.69 -0.15
CA LEU A 17 30.78 -21.54 -0.48
C LEU A 17 29.59 -21.31 0.47
N THR A 18 29.84 -21.05 1.75
CA THR A 18 28.81 -20.76 2.75
C THR A 18 28.18 -19.37 2.58
N ALA A 19 28.95 -18.38 2.10
CA ALA A 19 28.46 -17.03 1.84
C ALA A 19 27.41 -16.95 0.71
N MET A 20 27.37 -17.93 -0.21
CA MET A 20 26.41 -17.95 -1.33
C MET A 20 25.03 -18.54 -0.97
N ILE A 21 24.86 -19.15 0.20
CA ILE A 21 23.63 -19.87 0.57
C ILE A 21 22.67 -19.00 1.42
N THR A 22 23.10 -17.82 1.89
CA THR A 22 22.32 -17.00 2.84
C THR A 22 21.52 -15.84 2.24
N VAL A 23 21.23 -15.82 0.94
CA VAL A 23 20.33 -14.80 0.37
C VAL A 23 19.15 -15.46 -0.32
N PRO A 24 18.06 -15.72 0.43
CA PRO A 24 16.78 -15.22 -0.08
C PRO A 24 15.85 -14.82 1.08
N ALA A 25 15.76 -13.53 1.41
CA ALA A 25 14.67 -13.02 2.26
C ALA A 25 14.19 -11.59 1.92
N LEU A 26 14.85 -10.88 0.99
CA LEU A 26 14.49 -9.48 0.70
C LEU A 26 13.67 -9.29 -0.59
N ALA A 27 13.40 -10.34 -1.37
CA ALA A 27 12.71 -10.20 -2.65
C ALA A 27 11.16 -10.29 -2.58
N GLN A 28 10.55 -10.45 -1.40
CA GLN A 28 9.09 -10.66 -1.29
C GLN A 28 8.30 -9.51 -0.64
N VAL A 29 8.93 -8.41 -0.26
CA VAL A 29 8.19 -7.23 0.25
C VAL A 29 7.85 -6.32 -0.92
N GLY A 30 6.80 -6.64 -1.70
CA GLY A 30 6.37 -5.68 -2.73
C GLY A 30 5.32 -6.12 -3.75
N GLN A 31 4.93 -7.40 -3.81
CA GLN A 31 3.93 -7.85 -4.78
C GLN A 31 2.75 -8.55 -4.09
N SER A 32 2.10 -7.83 -3.18
CA SER A 32 0.67 -8.05 -3.00
C SER A 32 -0.02 -7.49 -4.23
N ARG A 33 -0.53 -8.35 -5.11
CA ARG A 33 -1.63 -7.99 -5.99
C ARG A 33 -2.70 -7.36 -5.10
N LEU A 34 -2.90 -6.04 -5.17
CA LEU A 34 -3.98 -5.35 -4.46
C LEU A 34 -5.30 -5.68 -5.17
N THR A 35 -5.71 -6.94 -5.12
CA THR A 35 -7.09 -7.34 -5.29
C THR A 35 -7.86 -6.90 -4.03
N GLY A 36 -8.14 -5.59 -3.96
CA GLY A 36 -9.13 -4.98 -3.06
C GLY A 36 -9.02 -5.33 -1.57
N ALA A 37 -7.94 -4.92 -0.89
CA ALA A 37 -7.82 -5.06 0.56
C ALA A 37 -8.33 -3.80 1.32
N ARG A 38 -9.66 -3.72 1.45
CA ARG A 38 -10.48 -3.04 2.48
C ARG A 38 -10.15 -1.59 2.92
N CYS A 39 -10.60 -0.60 2.16
CA CYS A 39 -11.06 0.69 2.76
C CYS A 39 -12.45 0.58 3.39
N GLY A 40 -12.71 -0.57 4.03
CA GLY A 40 -14.03 -0.99 4.46
C GLY A 40 -14.34 -0.87 5.93
N THR A 41 -13.37 -0.54 6.78
CA THR A 41 -13.73 -0.03 8.11
C THR A 41 -12.70 0.87 8.82
N PHE A 42 -11.37 0.79 8.64
CA PHE A 42 -10.47 1.57 9.56
C PHE A 42 -9.09 2.04 9.04
N LEU A 43 -8.80 2.06 7.72
CA LEU A 43 -7.44 2.42 7.26
C LEU A 43 -7.16 3.93 7.18
N ILE A 44 -8.20 4.76 7.19
CA ILE A 44 -8.09 6.20 6.97
C ILE A 44 -8.68 7.00 8.14
N LYS A 45 -7.99 8.05 8.58
CA LYS A 45 -8.31 8.85 9.75
C LYS A 45 -8.46 10.32 9.39
N ILE A 46 -9.59 10.91 9.78
CA ILE A 46 -9.91 12.34 9.58
C ILE A 46 -8.82 13.20 10.24
N GLY A 47 -8.43 14.28 9.55
CA GLY A 47 -7.43 15.23 10.03
C GLY A 47 -5.97 14.76 9.95
N VAL A 48 -5.74 13.46 9.76
CA VAL A 48 -4.39 12.87 9.65
C VAL A 48 -4.09 12.50 8.20
N ASP A 49 -4.99 11.75 7.56
CA ASP A 49 -4.78 11.28 6.21
C ASP A 49 -5.03 12.36 5.14
N THR A 50 -4.21 12.29 4.10
CA THR A 50 -4.26 13.16 2.92
C THR A 50 -4.73 12.40 1.69
N LYS A 51 -5.16 13.13 0.66
CA LYS A 51 -5.49 12.59 -0.67
C LYS A 51 -4.47 11.57 -1.15
N GLU A 52 -3.18 11.89 -1.09
CA GLU A 52 -2.12 11.00 -1.56
C GLU A 52 -2.02 9.72 -0.71
N SER A 53 -2.06 9.85 0.62
CA SER A 53 -2.04 8.68 1.50
C SER A 53 -3.25 7.77 1.27
N ILE A 54 -4.41 8.34 0.96
CA ILE A 54 -5.63 7.62 0.68
C ILE A 54 -5.56 6.92 -0.66
N LEU A 55 -4.97 7.52 -1.70
CA LEU A 55 -4.75 6.82 -2.97
C LEU A 55 -3.81 5.62 -2.81
N ARG A 56 -2.78 5.75 -1.96
CA ARG A 56 -1.89 4.64 -1.65
C ARG A 56 -2.57 3.51 -0.88
N LYS A 57 -3.44 3.86 0.08
CA LYS A 57 -4.13 2.90 0.96
C LYS A 57 -5.37 2.27 0.30
N CYS A 58 -6.16 3.07 -0.41
CA CYS A 58 -7.47 2.71 -0.94
C CYS A 58 -7.49 2.53 -2.46
N GLY A 59 -6.48 3.03 -3.17
CA GLY A 59 -6.54 3.19 -4.61
C GLY A 59 -7.50 4.31 -5.05
N GLU A 60 -7.67 4.40 -6.36
CA GLU A 60 -8.54 5.39 -7.00
C GLU A 60 -10.01 5.28 -6.51
N PRO A 61 -10.68 6.43 -6.33
CA PRO A 61 -12.13 6.44 -6.12
C PRO A 61 -12.86 6.09 -7.42
N THR A 62 -14.13 5.71 -7.29
CA THR A 62 -15.02 5.52 -8.43
C THR A 62 -15.31 6.85 -9.13
N TYR A 63 -15.45 7.94 -8.36
CA TYR A 63 -15.67 9.28 -8.92
C TYR A 63 -15.08 10.38 -8.03
N ARG A 64 -14.64 11.48 -8.66
CA ARG A 64 -14.13 12.69 -7.99
C ARG A 64 -14.99 13.90 -8.36
N TYR A 65 -15.65 14.48 -7.36
CA TYR A 65 -16.45 15.70 -7.48
C TYR A 65 -15.61 16.90 -7.03
N PRO A 66 -15.17 17.78 -7.96
CA PRO A 66 -14.58 19.05 -7.57
C PRO A 66 -15.69 19.92 -6.95
N GLY A 67 -15.49 20.38 -5.71
CA GLY A 67 -16.45 21.29 -5.09
C GLY A 67 -16.39 22.68 -5.72
N ARG A 68 -17.50 23.42 -5.61
CA ARG A 68 -17.59 24.79 -6.12
C ARG A 68 -16.77 25.73 -5.22
N ARG A 69 -16.02 26.65 -5.83
CA ARG A 69 -15.33 27.80 -5.19
C ARG A 69 -14.64 27.46 -3.86
N GLY A 70 -13.68 26.54 -3.87
CA GLY A 70 -12.85 26.24 -2.69
C GLY A 70 -13.57 25.46 -1.57
N GLY A 71 -14.84 25.07 -1.75
CA GLY A 71 -15.65 24.29 -0.81
C GLY A 71 -15.22 22.83 -0.59
N GLY A 72 -14.01 22.47 -1.01
CA GLY A 72 -13.47 21.13 -0.88
C GLY A 72 -13.69 20.22 -2.08
N GLU A 73 -13.01 19.07 -2.11
CA GLU A 73 -13.21 18.02 -3.12
C GLU A 73 -13.88 16.82 -2.45
N GLN A 74 -14.68 16.07 -3.19
CA GLN A 74 -15.36 14.89 -2.65
C GLN A 74 -15.10 13.66 -3.53
N TRP A 75 -14.71 12.54 -2.93
CA TRP A 75 -14.43 11.28 -3.63
C TRP A 75 -15.44 10.22 -3.25
N SER A 76 -16.09 9.60 -4.24
CA SER A 76 -17.00 8.49 -4.04
C SER A 76 -16.31 7.16 -4.32
N TYR A 77 -16.47 6.20 -3.41
CA TYR A 77 -16.06 4.82 -3.55
C TYR A 77 -17.30 3.95 -3.60
N ASN A 78 -17.55 3.33 -4.75
CA ASN A 78 -18.48 2.20 -4.88
C ASN A 78 -17.68 0.97 -5.30
N ARG A 79 -17.49 0.01 -4.39
CA ARG A 79 -16.71 -1.21 -4.64
C ARG A 79 -17.57 -2.43 -4.94
N GLY A 80 -18.86 -2.24 -5.20
CA GLY A 80 -19.82 -3.31 -5.52
C GLY A 80 -20.50 -3.91 -4.28
N SER A 81 -21.37 -4.90 -4.53
CA SER A 81 -22.24 -5.52 -3.53
C SER A 81 -21.47 -6.13 -2.37
N GLY A 82 -21.97 -5.93 -1.14
CA GLY A 82 -21.34 -6.44 0.09
C GLY A 82 -20.01 -5.77 0.48
N ARG A 83 -19.54 -4.76 -0.28
CA ARG A 83 -18.27 -4.05 -0.03
C ARG A 83 -18.54 -2.59 0.36
N PHE A 84 -17.48 -1.92 0.81
CA PHE A 84 -17.52 -0.51 1.19
C PHE A 84 -18.10 0.35 0.07
N SER A 85 -19.19 1.05 0.39
CA SER A 85 -19.68 2.19 -0.37
C SER A 85 -19.72 3.41 0.54
N GLY A 86 -19.11 4.48 0.09
CA GLY A 86 -18.96 5.68 0.90
C GLY A 86 -18.29 6.82 0.16
N THR A 87 -18.33 7.97 0.80
CA THR A 87 -17.83 9.22 0.23
C THR A 87 -16.88 9.88 1.20
N LEU A 88 -15.76 10.39 0.68
CA LEU A 88 -14.72 11.10 1.42
C LEU A 88 -14.76 12.58 1.04
N SER A 89 -14.75 13.48 2.01
CA SER A 89 -14.68 14.92 1.77
C SER A 89 -13.31 15.47 2.16
N PHE A 90 -12.81 16.42 1.38
CA PHE A 90 -11.48 16.99 1.55
C PHE A 90 -11.51 18.51 1.55
N THR A 91 -10.66 19.12 2.37
CA THR A 91 -10.30 20.55 2.26
C THR A 91 -8.82 20.65 1.92
N GLY A 92 -8.52 21.17 0.72
CA GLY A 92 -7.17 21.09 0.17
C GLY A 92 -6.72 19.61 0.07
N PRO A 93 -5.56 19.23 0.64
CA PRO A 93 -5.09 17.85 0.63
C PRO A 93 -5.67 16.98 1.76
N LYS A 94 -6.31 17.56 2.79
CA LYS A 94 -6.66 16.87 4.04
C LYS A 94 -8.05 16.23 3.99
N LEU A 95 -8.18 15.03 4.54
CA LEU A 95 -9.48 14.37 4.77
C LEU A 95 -10.22 15.05 5.93
N THR A 96 -11.45 15.50 5.67
CA THR A 96 -12.28 16.22 6.63
C THR A 96 -13.56 15.49 7.01
N ALA A 97 -14.09 14.61 6.16
CA ALA A 97 -15.24 13.78 6.51
C ALA A 97 -15.22 12.42 5.79
N ILE A 98 -15.87 11.43 6.43
CA ILE A 98 -16.12 10.09 5.89
C ILE A 98 -17.61 9.81 6.07
N THR A 99 -18.33 9.62 4.97
CA THR A 99 -19.74 9.22 4.97
C THR A 99 -19.84 7.79 4.45
N LYS A 100 -20.34 6.86 5.27
CA LYS A 100 -20.61 5.48 4.84
C LYS A 100 -22.06 5.38 4.38
N THR A 101 -22.26 5.02 3.11
CA THR A 101 -23.60 4.94 2.50
C THR A 101 -24.21 3.53 2.61
N GLY A 102 -23.44 2.53 3.03
CA GLY A 102 -23.90 1.15 3.22
C GLY A 102 -23.17 0.16 2.30
N TYR A 103 -23.90 -0.77 1.70
CA TYR A 103 -23.39 -1.72 0.71
C TYR A 103 -23.46 -1.10 -0.69
N GLY A 104 -22.41 -1.28 -1.51
CA GLY A 104 -22.39 -0.78 -2.89
C GLY A 104 -23.43 -1.43 -3.79
N SER A 105 -23.90 -0.73 -4.81
CA SER A 105 -24.68 -1.32 -5.90
C SER A 105 -23.74 -1.91 -6.96
N SER A 106 -24.15 -3.01 -7.62
CA SER A 106 -23.50 -3.46 -8.84
C SER A 106 -23.70 -2.40 -9.92
N GLN A 107 -22.60 -1.76 -10.37
CA GLN A 107 -22.57 -1.01 -11.61
C GLN A 107 -22.31 -1.96 -12.78
#